data_AF-A0AAP0PRR4-F1
#
_entry.id   AF-A0AAP0PRR4-F1
#
_cell.length_a   1.000
_cell.length_b   1.000
_cell.length_c   1.000
_cell.angle_alpha   90.00
_cell.angle_beta   90.00
_cell.angle_gamma   90.00
#
_symmetry.space_group_name_H-M   'P 1'
#
loop_
_entity.id
_entity.type
_entity.pdbx_description
1 polymer ?
#
loop_
_entity_poly.entity_id
_entity_poly.type
_entity_poly.pdbx_seq_one_letter_code
_entity_poly.pdbx_strand_id
1 'polypeptide(L)'
;MVTCSTIQEESYVEFLRIRRVPLQERESSHDVPDVVPQIRAAAKKDRDIMEKGVKAFVSYVRAYKEHHCSYIFRWKELEIGKLGMGYGLLQLPSMSEVKNYSLSTDGFVPVEDINIAEIKYKDKSREKQRKKNLKAKEEARALNPKPHKNPKAKGNAADNSRKKKTAKQRRAAQSVEDVDELERDYRLLKKLKKGVIDETEFAKLTGVDDM
;
A
#
# COMPACT_ATOMS: atom_id res chain seq x y z
N MET A 1 17.35 16.60 16.91
CA MET A 1 16.74 15.47 16.19
C MET A 1 17.81 14.39 16.11
N VAL A 2 17.56 13.19 16.65
CA VAL A 2 18.51 12.08 16.54
C VAL A 2 18.05 11.22 15.38
N THR A 3 18.91 11.03 14.37
CA THR A 3 18.64 10.19 13.21
C THR A 3 19.43 8.89 13.35
N CYS A 4 18.73 7.75 13.30
CA CYS A 4 19.35 6.44 13.16
C CYS A 4 19.11 6.00 11.72
N SER A 5 20.12 6.11 10.86
CA SER A 5 20.07 5.68 9.47
C SER A 5 20.66 4.29 9.34
N THR A 6 19.99 3.43 8.56
CA THR A 6 20.58 2.16 8.12
C THR A 6 21.75 2.42 7.16
N ILE A 7 22.60 1.44 6.91
CA ILE A 7 23.74 1.55 5.98
C ILE A 7 23.27 1.98 4.58
N GLN A 8 22.07 1.59 4.17
CA GLN A 8 21.48 1.98 2.88
C GLN A 8 21.04 3.45 2.83
N GLU A 9 20.87 4.10 3.98
CA GLU A 9 20.35 5.47 4.12
C GLU A 9 21.45 6.49 4.45
N GLU A 10 22.73 6.11 4.40
CA GLU A 10 23.87 7.01 4.69
C GLU A 10 23.86 8.28 3.82
N SER A 11 23.37 8.16 2.57
CA SER A 11 23.21 9.30 1.65
C SER A 11 22.29 10.39 2.21
N TYR A 12 21.42 10.07 3.18
CA TYR A 12 20.57 11.04 3.86
C TYR A 12 21.36 11.99 4.75
N VAL A 13 22.42 11.50 5.41
CA VAL A 13 23.30 12.32 6.24
C VAL A 13 23.97 13.39 5.38
N GLU A 14 24.44 13.01 4.19
CA GLU A 14 25.05 13.94 3.25
C GLU A 14 24.05 14.96 2.70
N PHE A 15 22.81 14.53 2.39
CA PHE A 15 21.74 15.44 2.02
C PHE A 15 21.46 16.51 3.10
N LEU A 16 21.47 16.13 4.38
CA LEU A 16 21.28 17.06 5.49
C LEU A 16 22.47 18.03 5.65
N ARG A 17 23.70 17.56 5.42
CA ARG A 17 24.90 18.42 5.42
C ARG A 17 24.84 19.48 4.32
N ILE A 18 24.46 19.13 3.10
CA ILE A 18 24.27 20.07 1.98
C ILE A 18 23.23 21.14 2.33
N ARG A 19 22.16 20.75 3.03
CA ARG A 19 21.11 21.65 3.54
C ARG A 19 21.56 22.50 4.74
N ARG A 20 22.81 22.39 5.17
CA ARG A 20 23.42 23.12 6.30
C ARG A 20 22.69 22.88 7.63
N VAL A 21 22.16 21.68 7.82
CA VAL A 21 21.58 21.28 9.11
C VAL A 21 22.73 20.91 10.06
N PRO A 22 22.81 21.49 11.27
CA PRO A 22 23.84 21.12 12.23
C PRO A 22 23.61 19.68 12.72
N LEU A 23 24.62 18.83 12.51
CA LEU A 23 24.61 17.42 12.90
C LEU A 23 25.79 17.14 13.84
N GLN A 24 25.55 16.33 14.85
CA GLN A 24 26.58 15.83 15.75
C GLN A 24 26.56 14.31 15.71
N GLU A 25 27.74 13.72 15.51
CA GLU A 25 27.90 12.28 15.51
C GLU A 25 27.62 11.69 16.90
N ARG A 26 26.97 10.54 16.92
CA ARG A 26 26.66 9.81 18.14
C ARG A 26 26.89 8.33 17.88
N GLU A 27 27.70 7.71 18.73
CA GLU A 27 27.91 6.27 18.67
C GLU A 27 26.62 5.51 19.01
N SER A 28 26.38 4.43 18.28
CA SER A 28 25.26 3.53 18.58
C SER A 28 25.61 2.69 19.81
N SER A 29 24.70 2.63 20.79
CA SER A 29 24.85 1.69 21.91
C SER A 29 24.72 0.27 21.38
N HIS A 30 25.76 -0.56 21.56
CA HIS A 30 25.75 -1.96 21.12
C HIS A 30 25.05 -2.90 22.12
N ASP A 31 24.83 -2.45 23.35
CA ASP A 31 24.14 -3.21 24.39
C ASP A 31 22.64 -2.87 24.39
N VAL A 32 21.89 -3.49 23.48
CA VAL A 32 20.44 -3.30 23.36
C VAL A 32 19.73 -4.62 23.69
N PRO A 33 18.86 -4.64 24.72
CA PRO A 33 18.11 -5.85 25.05
C PRO A 33 17.11 -6.18 23.93
N ASP A 34 16.94 -7.47 23.65
CA ASP A 34 15.94 -7.91 22.68
C ASP A 34 14.52 -7.72 23.23
N VAL A 35 13.85 -6.68 22.74
CA VAL A 35 12.46 -6.33 23.10
C VAL A 35 11.44 -7.04 22.22
N VAL A 36 11.85 -7.63 21.10
CA VAL A 36 10.93 -8.24 20.12
C VAL A 36 10.09 -9.37 20.73
N PRO A 37 10.64 -10.30 21.55
CA PRO A 37 9.86 -11.32 22.23
C PRO A 37 8.81 -10.73 23.18
N GLN A 38 9.15 -9.63 23.87
CA GLN A 38 8.25 -8.98 24.82
C GLN A 38 7.07 -8.32 24.11
N ILE A 39 7.33 -7.61 23.01
CA ILE A 39 6.29 -7.00 22.17
C ILE A 39 5.38 -8.08 21.58
N ARG A 40 5.95 -9.17 21.07
CA ARG A 40 5.18 -10.31 20.56
C ARG A 40 4.32 -10.94 21.66
N ALA A 41 4.85 -11.14 22.86
CA ALA A 41 4.08 -11.66 23.98
C ALA A 41 2.91 -10.74 24.37
N ALA A 42 3.10 -9.41 24.31
CA ALA A 42 2.03 -8.45 24.53
C ALA A 42 0.96 -8.51 23.42
N ALA A 43 1.37 -8.62 22.15
CA ALA A 43 0.47 -8.74 21.01
C ALA A 43 -0.35 -10.05 21.03
N LYS A 44 0.21 -11.15 21.53
CA LYS A 44 -0.54 -12.41 21.74
C LYS A 44 -1.63 -12.28 22.80
N LYS A 45 -1.39 -11.47 23.84
CA LYS A 45 -2.32 -11.30 24.97
C LYS A 45 -3.45 -10.32 24.68
N ASP A 46 -3.19 -9.28 23.89
CA ASP A 46 -4.17 -8.24 23.58
C ASP A 46 -4.23 -7.93 22.09
N ARG A 47 -5.42 -8.16 21.51
CA ARG A 47 -5.69 -7.85 20.10
C ARG A 47 -5.47 -6.38 19.75
N ASP A 48 -5.71 -5.45 20.68
CA ASP A 48 -5.51 -4.02 20.43
C ASP A 48 -4.05 -3.70 20.10
N ILE A 49 -3.12 -4.30 20.86
CA ILE A 49 -1.68 -4.11 20.66
C ILE A 49 -1.27 -4.68 19.30
N MET A 50 -1.77 -5.88 18.97
CA MET A 50 -1.53 -6.51 17.68
C MET A 50 -2.02 -5.64 16.51
N GLU A 51 -3.25 -5.14 16.55
CA GLU A 51 -3.82 -4.32 15.48
C GLU A 51 -3.11 -2.96 15.35
N LYS A 52 -2.71 -2.36 16.47
CA LYS A 52 -1.88 -1.15 16.47
C LYS A 52 -0.51 -1.41 15.84
N GLY A 53 0.13 -2.53 16.15
CA GLY A 53 1.40 -2.94 15.52
C GLY A 53 1.26 -3.05 14.00
N VAL A 54 0.22 -3.75 13.53
CA VAL A 54 -0.07 -3.86 12.09
C VAL A 54 -0.33 -2.47 11.48
N LYS A 55 -1.16 -1.63 12.10
CA LYS A 55 -1.48 -0.29 11.60
C LYS A 55 -0.23 0.60 11.52
N ALA A 56 0.62 0.57 12.55
CA ALA A 56 1.87 1.32 12.59
C ALA A 56 2.80 0.89 11.45
N PHE A 57 2.98 -0.43 11.28
CA PHE A 57 3.78 -0.99 10.19
C PHE A 57 3.25 -0.54 8.81
N VAL A 58 1.94 -0.66 8.55
CA VAL A 58 1.34 -0.21 7.29
C VAL A 58 1.57 1.29 7.06
N SER A 59 1.40 2.11 8.10
CA SER A 59 1.62 3.55 7.99
C SER A 59 3.06 3.91 7.68
N TYR A 60 4.03 3.20 8.27
CA TYR A 60 5.45 3.38 8.00
C TYR A 60 5.78 3.02 6.56
N VAL A 61 5.35 1.85 6.10
CA VAL A 61 5.59 1.39 4.72
C VAL A 61 4.99 2.36 3.71
N ARG A 62 3.79 2.90 3.98
CA ARG A 62 3.18 3.93 3.16
C ARG A 62 3.98 5.23 3.16
N ALA A 63 4.42 5.70 4.32
CA ALA A 63 5.25 6.90 4.43
C ALA A 63 6.58 6.73 3.67
N TYR A 64 7.21 5.57 3.78
CA TYR A 64 8.43 5.21 3.04
C TYR A 64 8.18 5.11 1.52
N LYS A 65 6.96 4.90 1.07
CA LYS A 65 6.63 4.93 -0.37
C LYS A 65 6.35 6.35 -0.88
N GLU A 66 5.67 7.17 -0.09
CA GLU A 66 5.17 8.50 -0.48
C GLU A 66 6.17 9.65 -0.19
N HIS A 67 7.31 9.36 0.43
CA HIS A 67 8.33 10.36 0.75
C HIS A 67 8.97 10.99 -0.51
N HIS A 68 9.50 12.21 -0.37
CA HIS A 68 10.06 12.97 -1.49
C HIS A 68 11.48 12.55 -1.92
N CYS A 69 12.27 11.97 -1.02
CA CYS A 69 13.68 11.63 -1.23
C CYS A 69 13.88 10.21 -1.83
N SER A 70 13.14 9.87 -2.88
CA SER A 70 13.07 8.49 -3.45
C SER A 70 14.40 7.90 -3.92
N TYR A 71 15.38 8.76 -4.25
CA TYR A 71 16.74 8.35 -4.58
C TYR A 71 17.57 7.93 -3.36
N ILE A 72 17.27 8.50 -2.20
CA ILE A 72 17.95 8.21 -0.93
C ILE A 72 17.27 7.00 -0.27
N PHE A 73 15.96 7.05 -0.09
CA PHE A 73 15.20 5.95 0.50
C PHE A 73 14.62 5.08 -0.61
N ARG A 74 15.45 4.15 -1.10
CA ARG A 74 15.08 3.28 -2.21
C ARG A 74 14.04 2.26 -1.76
N TRP A 75 12.87 2.28 -2.43
CA TRP A 75 11.77 1.36 -2.12
C TRP A 75 12.20 -0.11 -2.13
N LYS A 76 12.92 -0.54 -3.17
CA LYS A 76 13.31 -1.94 -3.37
C LYS A 76 14.27 -2.49 -2.32
N GLU A 77 14.99 -1.60 -1.63
CA GLU A 77 16.00 -1.97 -0.65
C GLU A 77 15.43 -2.05 0.77
N LEU A 78 14.18 -1.61 0.97
CA LEU A 78 13.53 -1.68 2.25
C LEU A 78 13.35 -3.13 2.71
N GLU A 79 14.07 -3.50 3.78
CA GLU A 79 14.00 -4.80 4.41
C GLU A 79 12.72 -4.95 5.25
N ILE A 80 11.62 -5.30 4.58
CA ILE A 80 10.31 -5.46 5.22
C ILE A 80 10.32 -6.55 6.29
N GLY A 81 11.08 -7.63 6.08
CA GLY A 81 11.10 -8.73 7.03
C GLY A 81 11.63 -8.32 8.40
N LYS A 82 12.81 -7.71 8.44
CA LYS A 82 13.41 -7.17 9.67
C LYS A 82 12.58 -6.05 10.29
N LEU A 83 11.99 -5.18 9.47
CA LEU A 83 11.07 -4.15 9.95
C LEU A 83 9.85 -4.77 10.66
N GLY A 84 9.26 -5.83 10.07
CA GLY A 84 8.16 -6.57 10.66
C GLY A 84 8.52 -7.21 12.00
N MET A 85 9.77 -7.66 12.17
CA MET A 85 10.29 -8.12 13.46
C MET A 85 10.37 -6.98 14.48
N GLY A 86 10.89 -5.81 14.08
CA GLY A 86 11.00 -4.63 14.94
C GLY A 86 9.65 -4.11 15.45
N TYR A 87 8.59 -4.19 14.62
CA TYR A 87 7.21 -3.90 15.05
C TYR A 87 6.56 -5.03 15.87
N GLY A 88 7.25 -6.15 16.08
CA GLY A 88 6.76 -7.30 16.85
C GLY A 88 5.54 -7.97 16.22
N LEU A 89 5.44 -7.96 14.88
CA LEU A 89 4.30 -8.54 14.18
C LEU A 89 4.28 -10.08 14.35
N LEU A 90 3.08 -10.62 14.57
CA LEU A 90 2.83 -12.06 14.61
C LEU A 90 2.81 -12.66 13.20
N GLN A 91 2.18 -11.95 12.26
CA GLN A 91 2.11 -12.27 10.84
C GLN A 91 2.24 -10.99 10.02
N LEU A 92 2.89 -11.06 8.86
CA LEU A 92 2.96 -9.94 7.93
C LEU A 92 1.56 -9.62 7.35
N PRO A 93 1.14 -8.35 7.35
CA PRO A 93 -0.12 -7.96 6.74
C PRO A 93 -0.07 -8.13 5.23
N SER A 94 -1.16 -8.65 4.67
CA SER A 94 -1.29 -8.94 3.24
C SER A 94 -1.62 -7.67 2.45
N MET A 95 -0.60 -6.84 2.18
CA MET A 95 -0.73 -5.58 1.42
C MET A 95 -0.34 -5.75 -0.05
N SER A 96 -0.84 -4.89 -0.94
CA SER A 96 -0.47 -4.84 -2.37
C SER A 96 1.04 -4.78 -2.58
N GLU A 97 1.72 -4.04 -1.72
CA GLU A 97 3.15 -3.80 -1.68
C GLU A 97 3.96 -5.09 -1.46
N VAL A 98 3.49 -5.91 -0.51
CA VAL A 98 4.12 -7.19 -0.15
C VAL A 98 3.73 -8.28 -1.16
N LYS A 99 2.50 -8.25 -1.67
CA LYS A 99 1.98 -9.24 -2.64
C LYS A 99 2.66 -9.18 -4.00
N ASN A 100 3.10 -8.00 -4.42
CA ASN A 100 3.71 -7.81 -5.74
C ASN A 100 5.19 -8.26 -5.78
N TYR A 101 5.66 -9.00 -4.76
CA TYR A 101 7.05 -9.51 -4.61
C TYR A 101 8.13 -8.43 -4.79
N SER A 102 7.79 -7.16 -4.59
CA SER A 102 8.70 -6.04 -4.86
C SER A 102 9.74 -5.82 -3.76
N LEU A 103 9.59 -6.50 -2.63
CA LEU A 103 10.28 -6.23 -1.37
C LEU A 103 10.70 -7.55 -0.74
N SER A 104 11.93 -7.59 -0.21
CA SER A 104 12.43 -8.79 0.47
C SER A 104 11.69 -9.00 1.80
N THR A 105 11.19 -10.23 1.99
CA THR A 105 10.62 -10.71 3.25
C THR A 105 11.65 -11.40 4.14
N ASP A 106 12.93 -11.32 3.77
CA ASP A 106 14.02 -11.99 4.48
C ASP A 106 14.17 -11.42 5.89
N GLY A 107 14.41 -12.30 6.86
CA GLY A 107 14.54 -11.95 8.27
C GLY A 107 13.23 -11.84 9.03
N PHE A 108 12.06 -12.12 8.43
CA PHE A 108 10.83 -12.30 9.19
C PHE A 108 10.66 -13.74 9.65
N VAL A 109 10.57 -13.95 10.96
CA VAL A 109 10.23 -15.25 11.55
C VAL A 109 8.76 -15.22 11.98
N PRO A 110 7.84 -15.86 11.24
CA PRO A 110 6.45 -15.96 11.63
C PRO A 110 6.34 -16.74 12.94
N VAL A 111 5.37 -16.38 13.77
CA VAL A 111 5.08 -17.16 14.97
C VAL A 111 4.14 -18.29 14.56
N GLU A 112 4.68 -19.51 14.51
CA GLU A 112 3.90 -20.73 14.28
C GLU A 112 2.93 -20.94 15.47
N ASP A 113 1.75 -21.52 15.20
CA ASP A 113 0.72 -21.88 16.19
C ASP A 113 -0.21 -20.79 16.76
N ILE A 114 -0.51 -19.72 16.00
CA ILE A 114 -1.48 -18.70 16.47
C ILE A 114 -2.63 -18.51 15.50
N ASN A 115 -3.83 -18.86 15.95
CA ASN A 115 -5.05 -18.43 15.29
C ASN A 115 -5.33 -16.95 15.62
N ILE A 116 -4.95 -16.06 14.71
CA ILE A 116 -5.13 -14.62 14.85
C ILE A 116 -6.60 -14.26 15.13
N ALA A 117 -7.57 -15.03 14.63
CA ALA A 117 -8.99 -14.75 14.85
C ALA A 117 -9.42 -14.93 16.32
N GLU A 118 -8.75 -15.83 17.03
CA GLU A 118 -9.09 -16.22 18.41
C GLU A 118 -8.64 -15.18 19.44
N ILE A 119 -7.61 -14.38 19.13
CA ILE A 119 -7.10 -13.34 20.03
C ILE A 119 -8.22 -12.33 20.34
N LYS A 120 -8.56 -12.22 21.63
CA LYS A 120 -9.61 -11.34 22.17
C LYS A 120 -9.01 -9.98 22.54
N TYR A 121 -9.84 -8.94 22.53
CA TYR A 121 -9.44 -7.68 23.16
C TYR A 121 -9.42 -7.83 24.69
N LYS A 122 -8.44 -7.23 25.36
CA LYS A 122 -8.43 -7.12 26.82
C LYS A 122 -9.63 -6.28 27.33
N ASP A 123 -10.06 -5.31 26.54
CA ASP A 123 -11.18 -4.43 26.82
C ASP A 123 -12.53 -5.05 26.39
N LYS A 124 -13.41 -5.24 27.37
CA LYS A 124 -14.75 -5.84 27.19
C LYS A 124 -15.65 -5.01 26.27
N SER A 125 -15.50 -3.69 26.26
CA SER A 125 -16.32 -2.79 25.43
C SER A 125 -16.00 -2.95 23.94
N ARG A 126 -14.70 -3.00 23.63
CA ARG A 126 -14.18 -3.21 22.27
C ARG A 126 -14.46 -4.60 21.75
N GLU A 127 -14.40 -5.63 22.60
CA GLU A 127 -14.80 -6.98 22.21
C GLU A 127 -16.30 -7.07 21.86
N LYS A 128 -17.17 -6.36 22.61
CA LYS A 128 -18.60 -6.28 22.29
C LYS A 128 -18.82 -5.59 20.94
N GLN A 129 -18.09 -4.50 20.67
CA GLN A 129 -18.14 -3.81 19.38
C GLN A 129 -17.63 -4.70 18.23
N ARG A 130 -16.54 -5.45 18.45
CA ARG A 130 -16.00 -6.43 17.48
C ARG A 130 -17.06 -7.43 17.08
N LYS A 131 -17.72 -8.06 18.05
CA LYS A 131 -18.76 -9.06 17.80
C LYS A 131 -19.94 -8.48 17.03
N LYS A 132 -20.35 -7.24 17.35
CA LYS A 132 -21.39 -6.53 16.58
C LYS A 132 -20.96 -6.29 15.13
N ASN A 133 -19.74 -5.80 14.92
CA ASN A 133 -19.20 -5.54 13.58
C ASN A 133 -19.03 -6.83 12.77
N LEU A 134 -18.63 -7.93 13.43
CA LEU A 134 -18.48 -9.23 12.79
C LEU A 134 -19.83 -9.77 12.30
N LYS A 135 -20.85 -9.74 13.16
CA LYS A 135 -22.23 -10.12 12.78
C LYS A 135 -22.76 -9.26 11.64
N ALA A 136 -22.62 -7.93 11.74
CA ALA A 136 -23.05 -7.02 10.68
C ALA A 136 -22.32 -7.30 9.35
N LYS A 137 -21.03 -7.69 9.39
CA LYS A 137 -20.26 -8.04 8.20
C LYS A 137 -20.68 -9.40 7.62
N GLU A 138 -21.02 -10.36 8.46
CA GLU A 138 -21.55 -11.66 8.05
C GLU A 138 -22.94 -11.52 7.41
N GLU A 139 -23.83 -10.75 8.04
CA GLU A 139 -25.16 -10.41 7.52
C GLU A 139 -25.05 -9.66 6.18
N ALA A 140 -24.16 -8.66 6.07
CA ALA A 140 -23.91 -7.96 4.81
C ALA A 140 -23.34 -8.88 3.72
N ARG A 141 -22.51 -9.86 4.09
CA ARG A 141 -21.96 -10.86 3.17
C ARG A 141 -23.00 -11.90 2.74
N ALA A 142 -23.95 -12.23 3.60
CA ALA A 142 -25.08 -13.10 3.28
C ALA A 142 -26.09 -12.40 2.36
N LEU A 143 -26.33 -11.09 2.57
CA LEU A 143 -27.24 -10.29 1.75
C LEU A 143 -26.66 -9.95 0.36
N ASN A 144 -25.33 -9.86 0.25
CA ASN A 144 -24.63 -9.66 -1.02
C ASN A 144 -23.49 -10.68 -1.14
N PRO A 145 -23.77 -11.92 -1.59
CA PRO A 145 -22.72 -12.84 -1.94
C PRO A 145 -21.92 -12.21 -3.08
N LYS A 146 -20.67 -11.81 -2.80
CA LYS A 146 -19.77 -11.30 -3.83
C LYS A 146 -19.71 -12.36 -4.94
N PRO A 147 -20.00 -12.02 -6.21
CA PRO A 147 -19.81 -12.97 -7.29
C PRO A 147 -18.35 -13.42 -7.26
N HIS A 148 -18.15 -14.73 -7.25
CA HIS A 148 -16.83 -15.31 -7.46
C HIS A 148 -16.29 -14.70 -8.75
N LYS A 149 -15.34 -13.77 -8.63
CA LYS A 149 -14.62 -13.23 -9.78
C LYS A 149 -13.76 -14.36 -10.31
N ASN A 150 -14.33 -15.17 -11.21
CA ASN A 150 -13.55 -15.95 -12.15
C ASN A 150 -12.63 -14.95 -12.88
N PRO A 151 -11.30 -15.17 -12.89
CA PRO A 151 -10.37 -14.25 -13.55
C PRO A 151 -10.54 -14.16 -15.08
N LYS A 152 -11.46 -14.94 -15.66
CA LYS A 152 -11.68 -15.07 -17.11
C LYS A 152 -13.11 -14.70 -17.52
N ALA A 153 -13.50 -13.45 -17.30
CA ALA A 153 -14.65 -12.86 -17.99
C ALA A 153 -14.62 -11.33 -17.83
N LYS A 154 -13.68 -10.66 -18.50
CA LYS A 154 -13.85 -9.25 -18.88
C LYS A 154 -14.31 -9.24 -20.33
N GLY A 155 -15.58 -9.54 -20.53
CA GLY A 155 -16.29 -9.35 -21.78
C GLY A 155 -17.62 -8.68 -21.45
N ASN A 156 -17.71 -7.40 -21.78
CA ASN A 156 -18.92 -6.59 -21.96
C ASN A 156 -20.15 -6.96 -21.13
N ALA A 157 -20.33 -6.28 -19.99
CA ALA A 157 -21.65 -6.09 -19.41
C ALA A 157 -21.77 -4.63 -18.97
N ALA A 158 -22.31 -3.81 -19.86
CA ALA A 158 -22.78 -2.47 -19.55
C ALA A 158 -24.03 -2.59 -18.66
N ASP A 159 -23.85 -2.47 -17.35
CA ASP A 159 -24.96 -2.40 -16.41
C ASP A 159 -25.41 -0.94 -16.22
N ASN A 160 -26.54 -0.62 -16.85
CA ASN A 160 -27.24 0.64 -16.81
C ASN A 160 -27.91 0.84 -15.43
N SER A 161 -27.12 1.16 -14.39
CA SER A 161 -27.64 1.73 -13.15
C SER A 161 -27.31 3.22 -13.07
N ARG A 162 -28.18 4.05 -13.66
CA ARG A 162 -28.17 5.52 -13.48
C ARG A 162 -28.49 5.90 -12.03
N LYS A 163 -27.55 5.69 -11.12
CA LYS A 163 -27.50 6.41 -9.85
C LYS A 163 -27.14 7.86 -10.17
N LYS A 164 -27.99 8.82 -9.77
CA LYS A 164 -27.73 10.26 -9.93
C LYS A 164 -26.40 10.61 -9.23
N LYS A 165 -25.31 10.67 -10.00
CA LYS A 165 -23.97 11.08 -9.54
C LYS A 165 -24.02 12.55 -9.11
N THR A 166 -23.48 12.86 -7.95
CA THR A 166 -23.32 14.25 -7.46
C THR A 166 -22.43 15.06 -8.41
N ALA A 167 -22.56 16.39 -8.47
CA ALA A 167 -21.79 17.24 -9.38
C ALA A 167 -20.26 17.03 -9.30
N LYS A 168 -19.72 16.75 -8.10
CA LYS A 168 -18.30 16.42 -7.88
C LYS A 168 -17.88 15.10 -8.53
N GLN A 169 -18.75 14.08 -8.51
CA GLN A 169 -18.50 12.79 -9.16
C GLN A 169 -18.59 12.87 -10.69
N ARG A 170 -19.43 13.78 -11.22
CA ARG A 170 -19.49 14.02 -12.68
C ARG A 170 -18.19 14.64 -13.20
N ARG A 171 -17.67 15.65 -12.49
CA ARG A 171 -16.37 16.28 -12.85
C ARG A 171 -15.20 15.29 -12.77
N ALA A 172 -15.17 14.45 -11.73
CA ALA A 172 -14.13 13.44 -11.59
C ALA A 172 -14.19 12.35 -12.68
N ALA A 173 -15.40 11.92 -13.08
CA ALA A 173 -15.55 10.97 -14.18
C ALA A 173 -15.10 11.58 -15.52
N GLN A 174 -15.50 12.83 -15.79
CA GLN A 174 -15.08 13.56 -16.98
C GLN A 174 -13.55 13.69 -17.04
N SER A 175 -12.90 14.08 -15.93
CA SER A 175 -11.43 14.18 -15.89
C SER A 175 -10.70 12.85 -16.13
N VAL A 176 -11.34 11.72 -15.82
CA VAL A 176 -10.74 10.40 -16.06
C VAL A 176 -10.93 10.01 -17.52
N GLU A 177 -12.13 10.25 -18.08
CA GLU A 177 -12.42 10.03 -19.49
C GLU A 177 -11.50 10.88 -20.39
N ASP A 178 -11.28 12.15 -20.04
CA ASP A 178 -10.37 13.07 -20.75
C ASP A 178 -8.91 12.58 -20.71
N VAL A 179 -8.46 12.03 -19.57
CA VAL A 179 -7.09 11.48 -19.42
C VAL A 179 -6.92 10.19 -20.21
N ASP A 180 -7.93 9.31 -20.21
CA ASP A 180 -7.92 8.05 -20.96
C ASP A 180 -7.97 8.30 -22.48
N GLU A 181 -8.65 9.36 -22.92
CA GLU A 181 -8.62 9.83 -24.31
C GLU A 181 -7.24 10.36 -24.70
N LEU A 182 -6.65 11.24 -23.89
CA LEU A 182 -5.31 11.79 -24.14
C LEU A 182 -4.23 10.70 -24.20
N GLU A 183 -4.35 9.64 -23.38
CA GLU A 183 -3.41 8.52 -23.41
C GLU A 183 -3.55 7.67 -24.69
N ARG A 184 -4.77 7.52 -25.22
CA ARG A 184 -5.01 6.84 -26.49
C ARG A 184 -4.39 7.61 -27.66
N ASP A 185 -4.58 8.92 -27.71
CA ASP A 185 -4.02 9.78 -28.75
C ASP A 185 -2.50 9.79 -28.71
N TYR A 186 -1.91 9.84 -27.51
CA TYR A 186 -0.46 9.74 -27.35
C TYR A 186 0.12 8.42 -27.88
N ARG A 187 -0.59 7.30 -27.67
CA ARG A 187 -0.19 5.99 -28.19
C ARG A 187 -0.28 5.93 -29.72
N LEU A 188 -1.34 6.50 -30.30
CA LEU A 188 -1.50 6.60 -31.75
C LEU A 188 -0.39 7.48 -32.36
N LEU A 189 -0.05 8.60 -31.73
CA LEU A 189 1.02 9.49 -32.18
C LEU A 189 2.39 8.80 -32.13
N LYS A 190 2.63 7.97 -31.11
CA LYS A 190 3.85 7.16 -31.01
C LYS A 190 3.92 6.08 -32.10
N LYS A 191 2.79 5.57 -32.58
CA LYS A 191 2.73 4.62 -33.70
C LYS A 191 2.93 5.32 -35.04
N LEU A 192 2.37 6.52 -35.24
CA LEU A 192 2.62 7.39 -36.39
C LEU A 192 4.12 7.74 -36.50
N LYS A 193 4.74 8.21 -35.41
CA LYS A 193 6.19 8.50 -35.37
C LYS A 193 7.10 7.29 -35.62
N LYS A 194 6.57 6.08 -35.45
CA LYS A 194 7.28 4.82 -35.73
C LYS A 194 6.97 4.27 -37.14
N GLY A 195 6.13 4.96 -37.92
CA GLY A 195 5.71 4.53 -39.27
C GLY A 195 4.83 3.28 -39.28
N VAL A 196 4.15 2.97 -38.16
CA VAL A 196 3.28 1.79 -38.04
C VAL A 196 1.84 2.10 -38.50
N ILE A 197 1.49 3.38 -38.58
CA ILE A 197 0.18 3.91 -38.98
C ILE A 197 0.47 5.11 -39.89
N ASP A 198 -0.29 5.26 -40.97
CA ASP A 198 -0.20 6.40 -41.88
C ASP A 198 -0.96 7.62 -41.35
N GLU A 199 -0.64 8.83 -41.85
CA GLU A 199 -1.26 10.08 -41.41
C GLU A 199 -2.79 10.08 -41.58
N THR A 200 -3.30 9.46 -42.65
CA THR A 200 -4.73 9.32 -42.92
C THR A 200 -5.42 8.34 -41.97
N GLU A 201 -4.72 7.32 -41.49
CA GLU A 201 -5.27 6.36 -40.53
C GLU A 201 -5.21 6.91 -39.10
N PHE A 202 -4.20 7.72 -38.78
CA PHE A 202 -4.14 8.48 -37.54
C PHE A 202 -5.29 9.49 -37.41
N ALA A 203 -5.61 10.22 -38.48
CA ALA A 203 -6.71 11.21 -38.49
C ALA A 203 -8.09 10.55 -38.27
N LYS A 204 -8.36 9.40 -38.89
CA LYS A 204 -9.58 8.60 -38.65
C LYS A 204 -9.69 8.10 -37.22
N LEU A 205 -8.58 7.64 -36.63
CA LEU A 205 -8.57 7.03 -35.30
C LEU A 205 -8.63 8.05 -34.16
N THR A 206 -8.18 9.28 -34.40
CA THR A 206 -8.25 10.40 -33.45
C THR A 206 -9.48 11.29 -33.66
N GLY A 207 -10.29 11.01 -34.71
CA GLY A 207 -11.50 11.77 -35.03
C GLY A 207 -11.23 13.19 -35.55
N VAL A 208 -10.02 13.43 -36.08
CA VAL A 208 -9.56 14.74 -36.57
C VAL A 208 -9.91 14.94 -38.06
N ASP A 209 -10.40 13.91 -38.75
CA ASP A 209 -10.79 13.96 -40.18
C ASP A 209 -12.09 14.73 -40.48
N ASP A 210 -12.91 15.08 -39.47
CA ASP A 210 -14.22 15.76 -39.64
C ASP A 210 -14.20 17.26 -39.25
N MET A 211 -13.07 17.95 -39.41
CA MET A 211 -12.96 19.42 -39.28
C MET A 211 -12.46 20.10 -40.56
#